data_AF-A0A497HIR2-F1
#
_entry.id   AF-A0A497HIR2-F1
#
_cell.length_a   1.000
_cell.length_b   1.000
_cell.length_c   1.000
_cell.angle_alpha   90.00
_cell.angle_beta   90.00
_cell.angle_gamma   90.00
#
_symmetry.space_group_name_H-M   'P 1'
#
loop_
_entity.id
_entity.type
_entity.pdbx_description
1 polymer ?
#
loop_
_entity_poly.entity_id
_entity_poly.type
_entity_poly.pdbx_seq_one_letter_code
_entity_poly.pdbx_strand_id
1 'polypeptide(L)'
;KLSLKRGYGIKNIVVAFTWAFTTCVLIYKWTETFFQLLLVFAFFFLKSFINSVICDCRDIKGDLAAGLTTIPIYLGEKRTRKILQILHFVFHLTAITLVLLNIIELETIILVYSWIFGMIYIWLYANSKKTVFRTVAVHGEWAYILAFRRLTI
;
A
#
# COMPACT_ATOMS: atom_id res chain seq x y z
N LYS A 1 -28.99 2.00 -6.75
CA LYS A 1 -28.26 3.25 -6.40
C LYS A 1 -26.95 2.87 -5.68
N LEU A 2 -25.81 2.84 -6.38
CA LEU A 2 -24.49 2.49 -5.82
C LEU A 2 -23.83 3.74 -5.19
N SER A 3 -24.21 4.10 -3.96
CA SER A 3 -23.73 5.35 -3.31
C SER A 3 -22.23 5.33 -2.97
N LEU A 4 -21.62 4.17 -2.76
CA LEU A 4 -20.18 4.03 -2.46
C LEU A 4 -19.26 4.29 -3.67
N LYS A 5 -19.80 4.32 -4.89
CA LYS A 5 -19.02 4.47 -6.14
C LYS A 5 -18.78 5.93 -6.56
N ARG A 6 -19.39 6.91 -5.87
CA ARG A 6 -19.27 8.35 -6.16
C ARG A 6 -18.25 9.11 -5.30
N GLY A 7 -17.54 8.43 -4.40
CA GLY A 7 -16.50 9.06 -3.59
C GLY A 7 -15.16 9.06 -4.29
N TYR A 8 -14.54 10.25 -4.41
CA TYR A 8 -13.18 10.53 -4.91
C TYR A 8 -12.06 9.74 -4.18
N GLY A 9 -12.09 8.42 -4.19
CA GLY A 9 -11.17 7.55 -3.47
C GLY A 9 -11.68 6.91 -2.18
N ILE A 10 -12.97 7.11 -1.81
CA ILE A 10 -13.55 6.48 -0.61
C ILE A 10 -13.44 4.95 -0.68
N LYS A 11 -13.68 4.37 -1.87
CA LYS A 11 -13.54 2.92 -2.08
C LYS A 11 -12.11 2.44 -1.72
N ASN A 12 -11.09 3.21 -2.04
CA ASN A 12 -9.68 2.88 -1.83
C ASN A 12 -9.33 2.95 -0.34
N ILE A 13 -9.88 3.95 0.38
CA ILE A 13 -9.75 4.07 1.84
C ILE A 13 -10.41 2.88 2.53
N VAL A 14 -11.63 2.51 2.13
CA VAL A 14 -12.36 1.37 2.71
C VAL A 14 -11.60 0.06 2.46
N VAL A 15 -11.14 -0.17 1.23
CA VAL A 15 -10.32 -1.35 0.89
C VAL A 15 -9.06 -1.39 1.74
N ALA A 16 -8.35 -0.27 1.85
CA ALA A 16 -7.14 -0.16 2.65
C ALA A 16 -7.38 -0.43 4.13
N PHE A 17 -8.44 0.15 4.68
CA PHE A 17 -8.84 -0.04 6.07
C PHE A 17 -9.18 -1.50 6.35
N THR A 18 -9.99 -2.15 5.49
CA THR A 18 -10.37 -3.55 5.67
C THR A 18 -9.16 -4.47 5.71
N TRP A 19 -8.20 -4.29 4.78
CA TRP A 19 -6.97 -5.10 4.76
C TRP A 19 -6.11 -4.85 6.00
N ALA A 20 -5.86 -3.58 6.34
CA ALA A 20 -5.04 -3.22 7.50
C ALA A 20 -5.65 -3.71 8.82
N PHE A 21 -6.95 -3.51 8.99
CA PHE A 21 -7.68 -3.93 10.18
C PHE A 21 -7.69 -5.45 10.32
N THR A 22 -7.96 -6.17 9.23
CA THR A 22 -7.94 -7.64 9.23
C THR A 22 -6.56 -8.17 9.61
N THR A 23 -5.49 -7.60 9.04
CA THR A 23 -4.13 -7.97 9.41
C THR A 23 -3.83 -7.70 10.88
N CYS A 24 -4.23 -6.53 11.42
CA CYS A 24 -4.05 -6.20 12.83
C CYS A 24 -4.76 -7.19 13.75
N VAL A 25 -6.01 -7.57 13.44
CA VAL A 25 -6.76 -8.57 14.21
C VAL A 25 -6.04 -9.91 14.20
N LEU A 26 -5.50 -10.33 13.04
CA LEU A 26 -4.77 -11.58 12.93
C LEU A 26 -3.49 -11.58 13.76
N ILE A 27 -2.74 -10.48 13.77
CA ILE A 27 -1.44 -10.42 14.43
C ILE A 27 -1.46 -9.90 15.88
N TYR A 28 -2.61 -9.45 16.36
CA TYR A 28 -2.76 -8.78 17.66
C TYR A 28 -2.13 -9.55 18.83
N LYS A 29 -2.22 -10.88 18.82
CA LYS A 29 -1.64 -11.73 19.87
C LYS A 29 -0.10 -11.77 19.89
N TRP A 30 0.55 -11.36 18.81
CA TRP A 30 2.01 -11.33 18.65
C TRP A 30 2.58 -9.91 18.68
N THR A 31 1.74 -8.90 18.96
CA THR A 31 2.21 -7.52 19.17
C THR A 31 2.24 -7.23 20.67
N GLU A 32 3.36 -6.72 21.16
CA GLU A 32 3.56 -6.40 22.58
C GLU A 32 3.02 -5.03 22.95
N THR A 33 3.03 -4.09 22.00
CA THR A 33 2.63 -2.70 22.24
C THR A 33 1.60 -2.21 21.22
N PHE A 34 0.74 -1.29 21.67
CA PHE A 34 -0.19 -0.60 20.77
C PHE A 34 0.53 0.16 19.64
N PHE A 35 1.72 0.66 19.92
CA PHE A 35 2.54 1.35 18.93
C PHE A 35 2.98 0.42 17.78
N GLN A 36 3.40 -0.82 18.08
CA GLN A 36 3.70 -1.83 17.07
C GLN A 36 2.47 -2.14 16.21
N LEU A 37 1.29 -2.29 16.84
CA LEU A 37 0.03 -2.53 16.12
C LEU A 37 -0.33 -1.36 15.19
N LEU A 38 -0.13 -0.12 15.64
CA LEU A 38 -0.37 1.07 14.84
C LEU A 38 0.57 1.16 13.64
N LEU A 39 1.84 0.78 13.80
CA LEU A 39 2.82 0.74 12.71
C LEU A 39 2.45 -0.31 11.66
N VAL A 40 2.04 -1.51 12.10
CA VAL A 40 1.55 -2.55 11.19
C VAL A 40 0.32 -2.05 10.45
N PHE A 41 -0.64 -1.45 11.17
CA PHE A 41 -1.83 -0.88 10.56
C PHE A 41 -1.47 0.15 9.49
N ALA A 42 -0.62 1.12 9.82
CA ALA A 42 -0.18 2.16 8.89
C ALA A 42 0.50 1.57 7.65
N PHE A 43 1.36 0.57 7.83
CA PHE A 43 2.04 -0.14 6.75
C PHE A 43 1.05 -0.80 5.80
N PHE A 44 0.18 -1.67 6.31
CA PHE A 44 -0.76 -2.41 5.48
C PHE A 44 -1.84 -1.51 4.89
N PHE A 45 -2.25 -0.46 5.61
CA PHE A 45 -3.19 0.54 5.11
C PHE A 45 -2.60 1.25 3.90
N LEU A 46 -1.40 1.82 4.04
CA LEU A 46 -0.79 2.58 2.97
C LEU A 46 -0.52 1.71 1.74
N LYS A 47 -0.01 0.50 1.96
CA LYS A 47 0.26 -0.45 0.89
C LYS A 47 -1.02 -0.80 0.13
N SER A 48 -2.08 -1.14 0.86
CA SER A 48 -3.37 -1.51 0.28
C SER A 48 -4.04 -0.32 -0.43
N PHE A 49 -3.88 0.89 0.11
CA PHE A 49 -4.34 2.13 -0.51
C PHE A 49 -3.63 2.36 -1.84
N ILE A 50 -2.29 2.35 -1.88
CA ILE A 50 -1.50 2.54 -3.10
C ILE A 50 -1.90 1.51 -4.16
N ASN A 51 -1.97 0.24 -3.78
CA ASN A 51 -2.36 -0.84 -4.68
C ASN A 51 -3.77 -0.64 -5.25
N SER A 52 -4.74 -0.24 -4.41
CA SER A 52 -6.10 0.06 -4.86
C SER A 52 -6.15 1.24 -5.83
N VAL A 53 -5.37 2.31 -5.60
CA VAL A 53 -5.33 3.46 -6.50
C VAL A 53 -4.65 3.12 -7.83
N ILE A 54 -3.62 2.27 -7.82
CA ILE A 54 -2.98 1.79 -9.06
C ILE A 54 -3.94 0.97 -9.92
N CYS A 55 -4.79 0.14 -9.31
CA CYS A 55 -5.87 -0.54 -10.03
C CYS A 55 -6.79 0.48 -10.72
N ASP A 56 -7.19 1.54 -10.04
CA ASP A 56 -8.01 2.61 -10.63
C ASP A 56 -7.29 3.34 -11.77
N CYS A 57 -5.97 3.55 -11.67
CA CYS A 57 -5.18 4.18 -12.73
C CYS A 57 -5.21 3.36 -14.03
N ARG A 58 -5.34 2.03 -13.92
CA ARG A 58 -5.43 1.14 -15.09
C ARG A 58 -6.81 1.13 -15.71
N ASP A 59 -7.83 1.29 -14.87
CA ASP A 59 -9.24 1.14 -15.25
C ASP A 59 -9.92 2.50 -15.55
N ILE A 60 -9.14 3.58 -15.73
CA ILE A 60 -9.64 4.94 -16.04
C ILE A 60 -10.73 4.92 -17.13
N LYS A 61 -10.50 4.23 -18.25
CA LYS A 61 -11.46 4.20 -19.37
C LYS A 61 -12.77 3.50 -19.00
N GLY A 62 -12.69 2.40 -18.24
CA GLY A 62 -13.86 1.64 -17.79
C GLY A 62 -14.64 2.39 -16.70
N ASP A 63 -13.93 2.99 -15.75
CA ASP A 63 -14.49 3.82 -14.69
C ASP A 63 -15.18 5.07 -15.27
N LEU A 64 -14.57 5.72 -16.27
CA LEU A 64 -15.18 6.87 -16.96
C LEU A 64 -16.45 6.47 -17.73
N ALA A 65 -16.43 5.34 -18.45
CA ALA A 65 -17.62 4.82 -19.16
C ALA A 65 -18.75 4.45 -18.20
N ALA A 66 -18.42 4.04 -16.97
CA ALA A 66 -19.39 3.77 -15.90
C ALA A 66 -19.83 5.03 -15.13
N GLY A 67 -19.39 6.23 -15.52
CA GLY A 67 -19.73 7.49 -14.87
C GLY A 67 -19.14 7.66 -13.47
N LEU A 68 -17.99 7.02 -13.20
CA LEU A 68 -17.30 7.06 -11.91
C LEU A 68 -16.20 8.12 -11.91
N THR A 69 -16.01 8.74 -10.75
CA THR A 69 -14.97 9.76 -10.52
C THR A 69 -13.97 9.24 -9.50
N THR A 70 -13.01 8.44 -9.94
CA THR A 70 -11.90 7.94 -9.11
C THR A 70 -10.78 8.98 -8.97
N ILE A 71 -9.84 8.75 -8.03
CA ILE A 71 -8.68 9.62 -7.82
C ILE A 71 -7.92 9.92 -9.13
N PRO A 72 -7.55 8.92 -9.95
CA PRO A 72 -6.84 9.19 -11.21
C PRO A 72 -7.68 9.91 -12.27
N ILE A 73 -9.00 9.78 -12.24
CA ILE A 73 -9.90 10.55 -13.12
C ILE A 73 -9.95 12.01 -12.69
N TYR A 74 -10.08 12.26 -11.38
CA TYR A 74 -10.21 13.61 -10.82
C TYR A 74 -8.89 14.40 -10.84
N LEU A 75 -7.79 13.79 -10.39
CA LEU A 75 -6.48 14.45 -10.32
C LEU A 75 -5.69 14.34 -11.63
N GLY A 76 -6.06 13.40 -12.50
CA GLY A 76 -5.26 12.96 -13.63
C GLY A 76 -4.26 11.88 -13.22
N GLU A 77 -4.01 10.96 -14.15
CA GLU A 77 -3.15 9.79 -13.95
C GLU A 77 -1.71 10.16 -13.56
N LYS A 78 -1.12 11.14 -14.25
CA LYS A 78 0.27 11.60 -14.00
C LYS A 78 0.44 12.17 -12.59
N ARG A 79 -0.50 13.02 -12.14
CA ARG A 79 -0.47 13.62 -10.79
C ARG A 79 -0.70 12.57 -9.72
N THR A 80 -1.67 11.68 -9.94
CA THR A 80 -1.95 10.57 -9.03
C THR A 80 -0.73 9.69 -8.83
N ARG A 81 -0.05 9.31 -9.92
CA ARG A 81 1.20 8.54 -9.85
C ARG A 81 2.29 9.24 -9.03
N LYS A 82 2.51 10.54 -9.26
CA LYS A 82 3.50 11.31 -8.51
C LYS A 82 3.17 11.34 -7.01
N ILE A 83 1.89 11.53 -6.67
CA ILE A 83 1.43 11.50 -5.27
C ILE A 83 1.69 10.13 -4.65
N LEU A 84 1.36 9.03 -5.34
CA LEU A 84 1.62 7.69 -4.83
C LEU A 84 3.11 7.40 -4.63
N GLN A 85 3.98 7.87 -5.54
CA GLN A 85 5.43 7.74 -5.40
C GLN A 85 5.95 8.51 -4.19
N ILE A 86 5.52 9.75 -4.00
CA ILE A 86 5.91 10.58 -2.84
C ILE A 86 5.44 9.91 -1.55
N LEU A 87 4.19 9.45 -1.51
CA LEU A 87 3.60 8.80 -0.35
C LEU A 87 4.36 7.51 0.02
N HIS A 88 4.69 6.68 -0.97
CA HIS A 88 5.49 5.48 -0.79
C HIS A 88 6.91 5.77 -0.30
N PHE A 89 7.54 6.80 -0.87
CA PHE A 89 8.89 7.24 -0.51
C PHE A 89 8.96 7.75 0.93
N VAL A 90 8.07 8.68 1.30
CA VAL A 90 8.03 9.25 2.65
C VAL A 90 7.77 8.17 3.68
N PHE A 91 6.88 7.24 3.40
CA PHE A 91 6.60 6.14 4.30
C PHE A 91 7.82 5.24 4.54
N HIS A 92 8.52 4.83 3.48
CA HIS A 92 9.73 4.02 3.62
C HIS A 92 10.87 4.79 4.30
N LEU A 93 11.00 6.08 4.01
CA LEU A 93 11.97 6.93 4.68
C LEU A 93 11.72 6.98 6.18
N THR A 94 10.46 7.22 6.60
CA THR A 94 10.06 7.19 8.01
C THR A 94 10.33 5.82 8.64
N ALA A 95 9.98 4.73 7.96
CA ALA A 95 10.23 3.37 8.47
C ALA A 95 11.73 3.10 8.67
N ILE A 96 12.58 3.49 7.70
CA ILE A 96 14.04 3.37 7.81
C ILE A 96 14.55 4.21 8.99
N THR A 97 14.08 5.45 9.16
CA THR A 97 14.47 6.29 10.29
C THR A 97 14.10 5.64 11.62
N LEU A 98 12.92 5.03 11.75
CA LEU A 98 12.50 4.34 12.99
C LEU A 98 13.37 3.12 13.29
N VAL A 99 13.80 2.37 12.27
CA VAL A 99 14.76 1.26 12.42
C VAL A 99 16.14 1.77 12.85
N LEU A 100 16.66 2.83 12.21
CA LEU A 100 17.96 3.41 12.57
C LEU A 100 17.99 3.99 14.00
N LEU A 101 16.84 4.43 14.51
CA LEU A 101 16.68 4.90 15.89
C LEU A 101 16.44 3.76 16.90
N ASN A 102 16.46 2.50 16.46
CA ASN A 102 16.14 1.31 17.26
C ASN A 102 14.76 1.37 17.93
N ILE A 103 13.80 2.07 17.30
CA ILE A 103 12.40 2.13 17.77
C ILE A 103 11.63 0.88 17.30
N ILE A 104 12.01 0.33 16.14
CA ILE A 104 11.41 -0.87 15.55
C ILE A 104 12.52 -1.81 15.10
N GLU A 105 12.40 -3.08 15.45
CA GLU A 105 13.24 -4.14 14.90
C GLU A 105 12.59 -4.68 13.61
N LEU A 106 13.09 -4.22 12.47
CA LEU A 106 12.69 -4.71 11.16
C LEU A 106 13.93 -5.02 10.34
N GLU A 107 13.91 -6.14 9.62
CA GLU A 107 15.00 -6.53 8.71
C GLU A 107 15.20 -5.46 7.61
N THR A 108 16.28 -4.67 7.72
CA THR A 108 16.58 -3.55 6.81
C THR A 108 16.64 -4.00 5.35
N ILE A 109 17.12 -5.21 5.07
CA ILE A 109 17.17 -5.79 3.72
C ILE A 109 15.76 -5.90 3.11
N ILE A 110 14.80 -6.34 3.92
CA ILE A 110 13.40 -6.52 3.49
C ILE A 110 12.75 -5.16 3.23
N LEU A 111 13.05 -4.16 4.06
CA LEU A 111 12.54 -2.80 3.91
C LEU A 111 13.08 -2.12 2.64
N VAL A 112 14.39 -2.26 2.37
CA VAL A 112 15.01 -1.74 1.14
C VAL A 112 14.47 -2.45 -0.10
N TYR A 113 14.29 -3.78 -0.04
CA TYR A 113 13.65 -4.54 -1.11
C TYR A 113 12.23 -4.02 -1.40
N SER A 114 11.39 -3.88 -0.36
CA SER A 114 10.04 -3.31 -0.46
C SER A 114 10.06 -1.93 -1.11
N TRP A 115 11.00 -1.08 -0.70
CA TRP A 115 11.09 0.28 -1.20
C TRP A 115 11.37 0.31 -2.70
N ILE A 116 12.39 -0.43 -3.16
CA ILE A 116 12.79 -0.46 -4.57
C ILE A 116 11.69 -1.06 -5.43
N PHE A 117 11.15 -2.23 -5.04
CA PHE A 117 10.11 -2.91 -5.81
C PHE A 117 8.80 -2.11 -5.85
N GLY A 118 8.41 -1.47 -4.74
CA GLY A 118 7.23 -0.61 -4.69
C GLY A 118 7.37 0.63 -5.58
N MET A 119 8.55 1.26 -5.62
CA MET A 119 8.81 2.40 -6.52
C MET A 119 8.74 1.98 -7.99
N ILE A 120 9.36 0.84 -8.34
CA ILE A 120 9.29 0.25 -9.69
C ILE A 120 7.84 -0.11 -10.03
N TYR A 121 7.09 -0.67 -9.08
CA TYR A 121 5.70 -1.07 -9.26
C TYR A 121 4.81 0.14 -9.59
N ILE A 122 4.88 1.21 -8.79
CA ILE A 122 4.11 2.45 -9.04
C ILE A 122 4.50 3.06 -10.40
N TRP A 123 5.80 3.03 -10.75
CA TRP A 123 6.29 3.59 -12.01
C TRP A 123 5.81 2.78 -13.23
N LEU A 124 5.94 1.45 -13.21
CA LEU A 124 5.59 0.57 -14.33
C LEU A 124 4.08 0.47 -14.54
N TYR A 125 3.30 0.26 -13.48
CA TYR A 125 1.92 -0.18 -13.62
C TYR A 125 0.90 0.91 -13.89
N ALA A 126 1.25 2.16 -13.63
CA ALA A 126 0.47 3.25 -14.19
C ALA A 126 0.79 3.42 -15.70
N ASN A 127 1.91 2.91 -16.24
CA ASN A 127 2.26 3.03 -17.67
C ASN A 127 1.93 1.80 -18.54
N SER A 128 1.76 0.60 -17.96
CA SER A 128 1.72 -0.66 -18.71
C SER A 128 0.59 -1.58 -18.29
N LYS A 129 -0.13 -2.12 -19.29
CA LYS A 129 -1.25 -3.06 -19.12
C LYS A 129 -0.83 -4.52 -18.82
N LYS A 130 0.46 -4.84 -18.71
CA LYS A 130 0.92 -6.25 -18.63
C LYS A 130 0.75 -6.84 -17.22
N THR A 131 -0.01 -7.92 -17.10
CA THR A 131 -0.58 -8.43 -15.82
C THR A 131 0.30 -9.43 -15.04
N VAL A 132 1.35 -9.99 -15.64
CA VAL A 132 2.09 -11.16 -15.09
C VAL A 132 3.06 -10.80 -13.95
N PHE A 133 3.69 -9.63 -13.99
CA PHE A 133 4.65 -9.19 -12.96
C PHE A 133 3.99 -8.88 -11.61
N ARG A 134 2.66 -8.62 -11.61
CA ARG A 134 1.83 -8.37 -10.43
C ARG A 134 1.91 -9.53 -9.44
N THR A 135 1.85 -10.77 -9.93
CA THR A 135 1.79 -11.92 -9.04
C THR A 135 3.10 -12.08 -8.27
N VAL A 136 4.25 -11.87 -8.92
CA VAL A 136 5.55 -12.02 -8.24
C VAL A 136 5.88 -10.81 -7.36
N ALA A 137 5.66 -9.58 -7.83
CA ALA A 137 5.96 -8.38 -7.07
C ALA A 137 4.97 -8.14 -5.92
N VAL A 138 3.67 -8.41 -6.10
CA VAL A 138 2.68 -8.19 -5.03
C VAL A 138 2.63 -9.37 -4.06
N HIS A 139 2.87 -10.62 -4.51
CA HIS A 139 2.88 -11.79 -3.60
C HIS A 139 4.22 -12.06 -2.94
N GLY A 140 5.36 -11.76 -3.57
CA GLY A 140 6.69 -11.90 -2.94
C GLY A 140 6.84 -11.03 -1.69
N GLU A 141 6.08 -9.94 -1.63
CA GLU A 141 6.01 -9.04 -0.50
C GLU A 141 5.13 -9.52 0.67
N TRP A 142 4.32 -10.57 0.52
CA TRP A 142 3.65 -11.16 1.71
C TRP A 142 4.65 -11.88 2.61
N ALA A 143 5.91 -12.03 2.17
CA ALA A 143 7.05 -12.38 3.00
C ALA A 143 7.29 -11.38 4.16
N TYR A 144 6.68 -10.18 4.18
CA TYR A 144 6.72 -9.29 5.36
C TYR A 144 6.09 -9.94 6.60
N ILE A 145 5.16 -10.89 6.43
CA ILE A 145 4.63 -11.70 7.54
C ILE A 145 5.75 -12.51 8.21
N LEU A 146 6.79 -12.91 7.46
CA LEU A 146 7.98 -13.55 8.02
C LEU A 146 8.94 -12.53 8.67
N ALA A 147 8.95 -11.27 8.22
CA ALA A 147 9.72 -10.19 8.86
C ALA A 147 9.18 -9.83 10.25
N PHE A 148 7.85 -9.91 10.45
CA PHE A 148 7.22 -9.76 11.76
C PHE A 148 7.45 -10.97 12.69
N ARG A 149 8.03 -12.08 12.21
CA ARG A 149 8.31 -13.27 13.03
C ARG A 149 9.39 -13.02 14.11
N ARG A 150 10.11 -11.90 14.04
CA ARG A 150 11.09 -11.45 15.05
C ARG A 150 10.61 -10.27 15.89
N LEU A 151 9.30 -10.03 16.01
CA LEU A 151 8.76 -9.19 17.09
C LEU A 151 8.65 -9.94 18.44
N THR A 152 9.26 -11.12 18.55
CA THR A 152 9.48 -11.79 19.84
C THR A 152 10.86 -11.42 20.34
N ILE A 153 10.89 -10.62 21.40
CA ILE A 153 11.87 -10.79 22.48
C ILE A 153 11.72 -12.22 23.03
#